data_AF-A0A5C8TUM0-F1
#
_entry.id   AF-A0A5C8TUM0-F1
#
_cell.length_a   1.000
_cell.length_b   1.000
_cell.length_c   1.000
_cell.angle_alpha   90.00
_cell.angle_beta   90.00
_cell.angle_gamma   90.00
#
_symmetry.space_group_name_H-M   'P 1'
#
loop_
_entity.id
_entity.type
_entity.pdbx_description
1 polymer ?
#
loop_
_entity_poly.entity_id
_entity_poly.type
_entity_poly.pdbx_seq_one_letter_code
_entity_poly.pdbx_strand_id
1 'polypeptide(L)'
;MSADGKRAFATNVPTPNPNKPPATIRGGFIIVRRDDRTGRLITLGKTPYEHASAAEARAQAVVMAERLGSEFAVFCEVDAVLPPPAEVVTAAPVVDPEPSPPPAVKEPAPRPPVVVERRTKRRPATGGRAS
;
A
#
# COMPACT_ATOMS: atom_id res chain seq x y z
N MET A 1 25.78 -46.27 17.73
CA MET A 1 25.63 -46.09 16.27
C MET A 1 24.50 -45.11 16.05
N SER A 2 24.81 -43.95 15.47
CA SER A 2 23.91 -42.79 15.38
C SER A 2 22.79 -42.99 14.37
N ALA A 3 21.57 -42.62 14.76
CA ALA A 3 20.42 -42.52 13.88
C ALA A 3 20.52 -41.22 13.06
N ASP A 4 20.75 -41.36 11.76
CA ASP A 4 20.81 -40.25 10.82
C ASP A 4 19.38 -39.75 10.50
N GLY A 5 18.96 -38.74 11.27
CA GLY A 5 17.70 -38.04 11.06
C GLY A 5 17.75 -37.18 9.81
N LYS A 6 17.36 -37.75 8.66
CA LYS A 6 17.07 -36.98 7.44
C LYS A 6 15.92 -36.01 7.71
N ARG A 7 16.25 -34.77 8.09
CA ARG A 7 15.31 -33.64 8.06
C ARG A 7 14.95 -33.37 6.60
N ALA A 8 13.80 -33.87 6.18
CA ALA A 8 13.16 -33.42 4.95
C ALA A 8 12.83 -31.93 5.12
N PHE A 9 13.54 -31.08 4.38
CA PHE A 9 13.13 -29.69 4.20
C PHE A 9 11.80 -29.74 3.45
N ALA A 10 10.69 -29.51 4.17
CA ALA A 10 9.41 -29.25 3.55
C ALA A 10 9.56 -27.97 2.72
N THR A 11 9.83 -28.13 1.43
CA THR A 11 9.73 -27.05 0.46
C THR A 11 8.26 -26.66 0.43
N ASN A 12 7.91 -25.61 1.18
CA ASN A 12 6.63 -24.90 1.11
C ASN A 12 6.51 -24.23 -0.26
N VAL A 13 6.45 -25.02 -1.34
CA VAL A 13 6.09 -24.55 -2.66
C VAL A 13 4.57 -24.45 -2.64
N PRO A 14 3.98 -23.24 -2.74
CA PRO A 14 2.54 -23.11 -2.82
C PRO A 14 2.05 -23.94 -4.01
N THR A 15 1.10 -24.84 -3.78
CA THR A 15 0.49 -25.63 -4.83
C THR A 15 -0.10 -24.66 -5.86
N PRO A 16 0.29 -24.73 -7.15
CA PRO A 16 -0.20 -23.79 -8.14
C PRO A 16 -1.71 -23.93 -8.29
N ASN A 17 -2.43 -22.82 -8.08
CA ASN A 17 -3.87 -22.77 -8.31
C ASN A 17 -4.12 -22.84 -9.83
N PRO A 18 -4.81 -23.87 -10.35
CA PRO A 18 -5.02 -24.05 -11.80
C PRO A 18 -5.83 -22.92 -12.44
N ASN A 19 -6.59 -22.16 -11.65
CA ASN A 19 -7.34 -21.02 -12.14
C ASN A 19 -6.51 -19.73 -12.21
N LYS A 20 -5.33 -19.71 -11.59
CA LYS A 20 -4.44 -18.56 -11.55
C LYS A 20 -3.32 -18.77 -12.58
N PRO A 21 -3.13 -17.85 -13.55
CA PRO A 21 -2.00 -17.89 -14.45
C PRO A 21 -0.66 -18.10 -13.71
N PRO A 22 0.26 -18.91 -14.27
CA PRO A 22 1.60 -19.03 -13.72
C PRO A 22 2.26 -17.65 -13.73
N ALA A 23 2.85 -17.26 -12.59
CA ALA A 23 3.53 -15.98 -12.44
C ALA A 23 4.96 -16.21 -11.92
N THR A 24 5.91 -15.49 -12.51
CA THR A 24 7.30 -15.44 -12.06
C THR A 24 7.48 -14.19 -11.22
N ILE A 25 7.77 -14.36 -9.93
CA ILE A 25 8.07 -13.23 -9.04
C ILE A 25 9.31 -12.51 -9.58
N ARG A 26 9.20 -11.19 -9.81
CA ARG A 26 10.22 -10.34 -10.44
C ARG A 26 10.54 -10.77 -11.87
N GLY A 27 9.54 -11.23 -12.62
CA GLY A 27 9.70 -11.57 -14.03
C GLY A 27 9.97 -10.35 -14.92
N GLY A 28 9.63 -9.15 -14.44
CA GLY A 28 9.85 -7.89 -15.15
C GLY A 28 8.81 -7.60 -16.25
N PHE A 29 7.95 -8.56 -16.60
CA PHE A 29 6.84 -8.32 -17.54
C PHE A 29 5.49 -8.49 -16.87
N ILE A 30 4.71 -7.42 -16.77
CA ILE A 30 3.43 -7.38 -16.05
C ILE A 30 2.27 -7.32 -17.03
N ILE A 31 1.26 -8.16 -16.81
CA ILE A 31 -0.02 -8.11 -17.52
C ILE A 31 -1.03 -7.27 -16.74
N VAL A 32 -1.63 -6.28 -17.40
CA VAL A 32 -2.73 -5.46 -16.87
C VAL A 32 -3.95 -5.53 -17.78
N ARG A 33 -5.14 -5.41 -17.20
CA ARG A 33 -6.41 -5.36 -17.94
C ARG A 33 -6.80 -3.92 -18.21
N ARG A 34 -7.41 -3.64 -19.36
CA ARG A 34 -8.15 -2.39 -19.56
C ARG A 34 -9.58 -2.56 -19.03
N ASP A 35 -10.00 -1.66 -18.15
CA ASP A 35 -11.39 -1.59 -17.68
C ASP A 35 -12.29 -1.09 -18.80
N ASP A 36 -13.27 -1.91 -19.17
CA ASP A 36 -14.19 -1.65 -20.28
C ASP A 36 -15.07 -0.41 -20.04
N ARG A 37 -15.28 -0.02 -18.76
CA ARG A 37 -16.11 1.13 -18.40
C ARG A 37 -15.34 2.45 -18.41
N THR A 38 -14.11 2.43 -17.94
CA THR A 38 -13.31 3.65 -17.70
C THR A 38 -12.15 3.81 -18.68
N GLY A 39 -11.81 2.77 -19.44
CA GLY A 39 -10.63 2.71 -20.30
C GLY A 39 -9.30 2.65 -19.55
N ARG A 40 -9.33 2.61 -18.21
CA ARG A 40 -8.13 2.64 -17.37
C ARG A 40 -7.47 1.27 -17.30
N LEU A 41 -6.15 1.27 -17.12
CA LEU A 41 -5.40 0.05 -16.86
C LEU A 41 -5.51 -0.34 -15.39
N ILE A 42 -5.90 -1.57 -15.11
CA ILE A 42 -6.11 -2.12 -13.78
C ILE A 42 -5.35 -3.45 -13.61
N THR A 43 -4.87 -3.71 -12.40
CA THR A 43 -4.27 -4.99 -12.05
C THR A 43 -5.35 -6.05 -11.84
N LEU A 44 -5.02 -7.29 -12.18
CA LEU A 44 -5.91 -8.43 -11.98
C LEU A 44 -5.78 -8.96 -10.55
N GLY A 45 -6.41 -8.26 -9.62
CA GLY A 45 -6.36 -8.59 -8.19
C GLY A 45 -5.19 -7.92 -7.47
N LYS A 46 -4.85 -8.47 -6.29
CA LYS A 46 -3.85 -7.89 -5.38
C LYS A 46 -2.41 -8.02 -5.87
N THR A 47 -2.10 -9.03 -6.68
CA THR A 47 -0.76 -9.30 -7.20
C THR A 47 -0.80 -9.25 -8.72
N PRO A 48 0.07 -8.46 -9.38
CA PRO A 48 0.20 -8.49 -10.82
C PRO A 48 0.60 -9.88 -11.33
N TYR A 49 0.19 -10.22 -12.55
CA TYR A 49 0.68 -11.40 -13.24
C TYR A 49 2.00 -11.05 -13.93
N GLU A 50 3.08 -11.56 -13.38
CA GLU A 50 4.44 -11.32 -13.84
C GLU A 50 4.98 -12.52 -14.62
N HIS A 51 5.72 -12.28 -15.70
CA HIS A 51 6.39 -13.32 -16.49
C HIS A 51 7.84 -12.93 -16.75
N ALA A 52 8.71 -13.92 -16.92
CA ALA A 52 10.15 -13.70 -17.14
C ALA A 52 10.47 -13.11 -18.53
N SER A 53 9.54 -13.21 -19.48
CA SER A 53 9.73 -12.72 -20.83
C SER A 53 8.47 -12.06 -21.43
N ALA A 54 8.69 -11.13 -22.35
CA ALA A 54 7.62 -10.50 -23.12
C ALA A 54 6.79 -11.51 -23.92
N ALA A 55 7.43 -12.57 -24.45
CA ALA A 55 6.75 -13.59 -25.25
C ALA A 55 5.75 -14.39 -24.40
N GLU A 56 6.17 -14.86 -23.21
CA GLU A 56 5.30 -15.56 -22.27
C GLU A 56 4.16 -14.66 -21.79
N ALA A 57 4.48 -13.41 -21.41
CA ALA A 57 3.48 -12.45 -20.97
C ALA A 57 2.41 -12.19 -22.04
N ARG A 58 2.81 -12.05 -23.32
CA ARG A 58 1.89 -11.85 -24.44
C ARG A 58 1.04 -13.09 -24.72
N ALA A 59 1.64 -14.27 -24.73
CA ALA A 59 0.90 -15.52 -24.92
C ALA A 59 -0.17 -15.69 -23.82
N GLN A 60 0.20 -15.42 -22.57
CA GLN A 60 -0.75 -15.45 -21.46
C GLN A 60 -1.84 -14.38 -21.59
N ALA A 61 -1.49 -13.15 -22.01
CA ALA A 61 -2.46 -12.08 -22.22
C ALA A 61 -3.50 -12.44 -23.30
N VAL A 62 -3.10 -13.14 -24.38
CA VAL A 62 -4.03 -13.64 -25.41
C VAL A 62 -5.01 -14.64 -24.81
N VAL A 63 -4.52 -15.63 -24.06
CA VAL A 63 -5.39 -16.62 -23.38
C VAL A 63 -6.38 -15.92 -22.43
N MET A 64 -5.94 -14.89 -21.71
CA MET A 64 -6.81 -14.11 -20.82
C MET A 64 -7.83 -13.27 -21.58
N ALA A 65 -7.45 -12.67 -22.71
CA ALA A 65 -8.34 -11.92 -23.58
C ALA A 65 -9.46 -12.80 -24.12
N GLU A 66 -9.13 -14.00 -24.62
CA GLU A 66 -10.11 -14.96 -25.12
C GLU A 66 -11.05 -15.45 -24.01
N ARG A 67 -10.50 -15.78 -22.83
CA ARG A 67 -11.28 -16.29 -21.70
C ARG A 67 -12.23 -15.25 -21.10
N LEU A 68 -11.81 -13.98 -21.06
CA LEU A 68 -12.52 -12.94 -20.31
C LEU A 68 -13.25 -11.94 -21.21
N GLY A 69 -12.98 -11.93 -22.52
CA GLY A 69 -13.57 -10.99 -23.47
C GLY A 69 -13.15 -9.54 -23.19
N SER A 70 -11.92 -9.32 -22.74
CA SER A 70 -11.40 -8.00 -22.38
C SER A 70 -10.05 -7.71 -23.01
N GLU A 71 -9.70 -6.44 -23.12
CA GLU A 71 -8.38 -6.02 -23.61
C GLU A 71 -7.32 -6.10 -22.50
N PHE A 72 -6.14 -6.58 -22.86
CA PHE A 72 -4.98 -6.70 -21.97
C PHE A 72 -3.76 -6.03 -22.58
N ALA A 73 -2.93 -5.44 -21.72
CA ALA A 73 -1.66 -4.84 -22.09
C ALA A 73 -0.51 -5.47 -21.29
N VAL A 74 0.67 -5.53 -21.91
CA VAL A 74 1.89 -6.05 -21.29
C VAL A 74 2.89 -4.91 -21.14
N PHE A 75 3.40 -4.72 -19.93
CA PHE A 75 4.42 -3.71 -19.60
C PHE A 75 5.72 -4.38 -19.18
N CYS A 76 6.85 -3.72 -19.48
CA CYS A 76 8.16 -4.07 -18.96
C CYS A 76 8.48 -3.16 -17.77
N GLU A 77 8.86 -3.75 -16.64
CA GLU A 77 9.44 -3.04 -15.50
C GLU A 77 10.88 -2.67 -15.85
N VAL A 78 11.17 -1.36 -15.93
CA VAL A 78 12.48 -0.84 -16.34
C VAL A 78 13.35 -0.48 -15.15
N ASP A 79 12.84 0.26 -14.16
CA ASP A 79 13.57 0.63 -12.94
C ASP A 79 12.61 1.04 -11.81
N ALA A 80 12.96 0.72 -10.57
CA ALA A 80 12.27 1.19 -9.37
C ALA A 80 13.04 2.37 -8.77
N VAL A 81 12.50 3.59 -8.89
CA VAL A 81 13.09 4.78 -8.25
C VAL A 81 12.59 4.86 -6.81
N LEU A 82 13.45 4.53 -5.85
CA LEU A 82 13.19 4.82 -4.44
C LEU A 82 13.73 6.22 -4.11
N PRO A 83 12.94 7.10 -3.45
CA PRO A 83 13.49 8.34 -2.93
C PRO A 83 14.60 8.02 -1.93
N PRO A 84 15.67 8.84 -1.87
CA PRO A 84 16.75 8.62 -0.93
C PRO A 84 16.17 8.56 0.50
N PRO A 85 16.68 7.66 1.36
CA PRO A 85 16.23 7.58 2.74
C PRO A 85 16.40 8.95 3.39
N ALA A 86 15.33 9.48 3.99
CA ALA A 86 15.38 10.73 4.71
C ALA A 86 16.42 10.59 5.84
N GLU A 87 17.48 11.41 5.78
CA GLU A 87 18.47 11.46 6.84
C GLU A 87 17.76 11.93 8.12
N VAL A 88 17.64 11.02 9.09
CA VAL A 88 17.21 11.37 10.44
C VAL A 88 18.35 12.19 11.03
N VAL A 89 18.23 13.51 10.94
CA VAL A 89 19.10 14.42 11.68
C VAL A 89 18.86 14.12 13.16
N THR A 90 19.77 13.37 13.76
CA THR A 90 19.86 13.23 15.21
C THR A 90 20.15 14.62 15.75
N ALA A 91 19.12 15.27 16.31
CA ALA A 91 19.33 16.43 17.16
C ALA A 91 20.31 15.98 18.26
N ALA A 92 21.50 16.59 18.28
CA ALA A 92 22.46 16.39 19.35
C ALA A 92 21.74 16.62 20.69
N PRO A 93 22.04 15.83 21.74
CA PRO A 93 21.46 16.05 23.05
C PRO A 93 21.81 17.48 23.47
N VAL A 94 20.77 18.32 23.64
CA VAL A 94 20.90 19.59 24.33
C VAL A 94 21.34 19.23 25.74
N VAL A 95 22.61 19.47 26.05
CA VAL A 95 23.08 19.48 27.42
C VAL A 95 22.40 20.68 28.06
N ASP A 96 21.38 20.43 28.89
CA ASP A 96 20.73 21.44 29.71
C ASP A 96 21.80 22.10 30.60
N PRO A 97 22.10 23.41 30.43
CA PRO A 97 22.79 24.12 31.48
C PRO A 97 21.81 24.29 32.66
N GLU A 98 22.28 23.89 33.84
CA GLU A 98 21.65 24.01 35.15
C GLU A 98 20.81 25.29 35.30
N PRO A 99 19.56 25.21 35.81
CA PRO A 99 18.67 26.37 35.84
C PRO A 99 19.15 27.40 36.85
N SER A 100 19.58 28.56 36.36
CA SER A 100 19.72 29.77 37.19
C SER A 100 18.35 30.19 37.76
N PRO A 101 18.31 30.75 38.98
CA PRO A 101 17.07 31.04 39.69
C PRO A 101 16.19 32.02 38.90
N PRO A 102 14.84 31.87 38.97
CA PRO A 102 13.94 32.66 38.14
C PRO A 102 13.99 34.14 38.53
N PRO A 103 14.08 35.08 37.56
CA PRO A 103 13.83 36.47 37.83
C PRO A 103 12.36 36.67 38.20
N ALA A 104 12.13 37.60 39.15
CA ALA A 104 10.84 37.87 39.75
C ALA A 104 9.69 38.04 38.73
N VAL A 105 8.58 37.37 39.06
CA VAL A 105 7.30 37.39 38.34
C VAL A 105 6.83 38.82 38.11
N LYS A 106 6.64 39.22 36.84
CA LYS A 106 5.68 40.26 36.46
C LYS A 106 4.50 39.56 35.78
N GLU A 107 3.38 39.56 36.48
CA GLU A 107 2.10 38.99 36.07
C GLU A 107 1.59 39.67 34.79
N PRO A 108 1.45 38.96 33.65
CA PRO A 108 0.81 39.53 32.47
C PRO A 108 -0.71 39.52 32.66
N ALA A 109 -1.34 40.67 32.41
CA ALA A 109 -2.77 40.91 32.56
C ALA A 109 -3.66 39.81 31.92
N PRO A 110 -4.84 39.51 32.51
CA PRO A 110 -5.73 38.47 32.03
C PRO A 110 -6.20 38.75 30.59
N ARG A 111 -5.97 37.80 29.69
CA ARG A 111 -6.49 37.84 28.32
C ARG A 111 -8.00 37.57 28.33
N PRO A 112 -8.82 38.26 27.52
CA PRO A 112 -10.26 38.04 27.48
C PRO A 112 -10.58 36.62 26.94
N PRO A 113 -11.69 36.01 27.38
CA PRO A 113 -12.06 34.66 26.96
C PRO A 113 -12.42 34.63 25.48
N VAL A 114 -11.75 33.74 24.74
CA VAL A 114 -12.13 33.39 23.36
C VAL A 114 -13.39 32.54 23.43
N VAL A 115 -14.52 33.12 23.01
CA VAL A 115 -15.78 32.36 22.83
C VAL A 115 -15.64 31.51 21.58
N VAL A 116 -15.52 30.20 21.75
CA VAL A 116 -15.60 29.24 20.64
C VAL A 116 -17.08 28.86 20.48
N GLU A 117 -17.76 29.43 19.48
CA GLU A 117 -19.10 28.99 19.08
C GLU A 117 -19.05 27.54 18.56
N ARG A 118 -19.57 26.61 19.38
CA ARG A 118 -19.83 25.23 18.95
C ARG A 118 -21.08 25.20 18.06
N ARG A 119 -20.90 25.29 16.75
CA ARG A 119 -21.99 25.05 15.80
C ARG A 119 -22.28 23.55 15.68
N THR A 120 -23.14 23.03 16.54
CA THR A 120 -23.72 21.69 16.43
C THR A 120 -24.62 21.62 15.19
N LYS A 121 -24.20 20.91 14.14
CA LYS A 121 -25.08 20.50 13.04
C LYS A 121 -26.08 19.47 13.57
N ARG A 122 -27.35 19.89 13.75
CA ARG A 122 -28.48 18.99 13.97
C ARG A 122 -28.73 18.18 12.69
N ARG A 123 -28.71 16.85 12.79
CA ARG A 123 -29.34 15.96 11.80
C ARG A 123 -30.85 16.16 11.86
N PRO A 124 -31.57 16.32 10.74
CA PRO A 124 -33.01 16.10 10.73
C PRO A 124 -33.28 14.60 10.86
N ALA A 125 -34.07 14.25 11.88
CA ALA A 125 -34.69 12.95 12.03
C ALA A 125 -35.93 12.91 11.14
N THR A 126 -35.97 12.02 10.16
CA THR A 126 -37.21 11.70 9.43
C THR A 126 -37.63 10.30 9.83
N GLY A 127 -38.11 10.18 11.06
CA GLY A 127 -38.95 9.07 11.52
C GLY A 127 -40.39 9.55 11.52
N GLY A 128 -41.12 9.31 10.43
CA GLY A 128 -42.55 9.52 10.32
C GLY A 128 -43.29 8.20 10.54
N ARG A 129 -44.10 8.17 11.59
CA ARG A 129 -44.94 7.07 12.07
C ARG A 129 -46.27 7.03 11.30
N ALA A 130 -46.73 5.82 11.02
CA ALA A 130 -48.10 5.30 10.82
C ALA A 130 -49.23 6.25 10.34
N SER A 131 -49.90 5.79 9.28
CA SER A 131 -51.35 5.53 9.25
C SER A 131 -51.60 4.24 8.49
#